data_AF-A0A4T0W362-F1
#
_entry.id   AF-A0A4T0W362-F1
#
_cell.length_a   1.000
_cell.length_b   1.000
_cell.length_c   1.000
_cell.angle_alpha   90.00
_cell.angle_beta   90.00
_cell.angle_gamma   90.00
#
_symmetry.space_group_name_H-M   'P 1'
#
loop_
_entity.id
_entity.type
_entity.pdbx_description
1 polymer ?
#
loop_
_entity_poly.entity_id
_entity_poly.type
_entity_poly.pdbx_seq_one_letter_code
_entity_poly.pdbx_strand_id
1 'polypeptide(L)'
;MAEDDPPSAGGSTVPGPFNFQTQVISTSPVKSNIGQRRGHRYKHSSISTQHQIFQEPPQRPPPVLPASLPVPTVREAWKSMSRDQRVRLYWSLCHLAVASWLFFISEGSLAMMALSHLVFFDAGSAAVCVAVDVLGNFEVWRRSSVRHPFGLERAEVLAGFAMSIFLLFGGFDLVSHNLKHWLETKGGHEPHHEHAHERVSAGEVDWAAFAAITSTAISAYGLKNHARIARIMRVSWLAKLPTHFSNIFHFLTVFFSSLLLLLPLLSIKSYIWLDRTLCAAIAASMFLFGAKLAMAQAMMLLMSYGGIGGNEGVSSVMRDIEAEPGVARIEDAQFWQVHYGLCMANLKICVAKGCDEGAISKLRSRICTLIQNRLGEGYGRGTSLRWEVTLQTSVDATF
;
A
#
# COMPACT_ATOMS: atom_id res chain seq x y z
N MET A 1 -77.77 -46.51 -38.01
CA MET A 1 -77.45 -45.24 -37.32
C MET A 1 -76.26 -45.57 -36.44
N ALA A 2 -75.10 -45.83 -37.06
CA ALA A 2 -74.12 -44.85 -37.58
C ALA A 2 -73.46 -44.14 -36.38
N GLU A 3 -72.16 -44.26 -36.11
CA GLU A 3 -71.02 -44.67 -36.94
C GLU A 3 -70.13 -45.68 -36.21
N ASP A 4 -69.68 -46.68 -36.98
CA ASP A 4 -68.68 -47.69 -36.63
C ASP A 4 -67.31 -47.04 -36.38
N ASP A 5 -66.54 -47.62 -35.45
CA ASP A 5 -65.08 -47.50 -35.43
C ASP A 5 -64.49 -48.18 -36.68
N PRO A 6 -63.56 -47.51 -37.39
CA PRO A 6 -62.45 -48.26 -37.96
C PRO A 6 -61.13 -47.43 -37.94
N PRO A 7 -60.00 -48.00 -38.40
CA PRO A 7 -59.39 -49.23 -37.94
C PRO A 7 -57.93 -49.00 -37.51
N SER A 8 -57.37 -49.97 -36.80
CA SER A 8 -55.93 -50.12 -36.57
C SER A 8 -55.17 -50.16 -37.91
N ALA A 9 -54.40 -49.11 -38.21
CA ALA A 9 -53.38 -49.12 -39.26
C ALA A 9 -52.02 -49.48 -38.64
N GLY A 10 -51.53 -50.67 -38.98
CA GLY A 10 -50.22 -51.15 -38.58
C GLY A 10 -49.09 -50.30 -39.17
N GLY A 11 -48.19 -49.87 -38.29
CA GLY A 11 -46.85 -49.44 -38.64
C GLY A 11 -45.86 -50.41 -38.02
N SER A 12 -45.28 -51.28 -38.85
CA SER A 12 -44.24 -52.24 -38.49
C SER A 12 -43.09 -51.57 -37.73
N THR A 13 -42.84 -52.02 -36.50
CA THR A 13 -41.65 -51.67 -35.72
C THR A 13 -40.42 -52.39 -36.30
N VAL A 14 -39.89 -51.86 -37.41
CA VAL A 14 -38.54 -52.20 -37.84
C VAL A 14 -37.57 -51.58 -36.82
N PRO A 15 -36.66 -52.36 -36.21
CA PRO A 15 -35.72 -51.83 -35.23
C PRO A 15 -34.62 -51.03 -35.96
N GLY A 16 -34.92 -49.77 -36.27
CA GLY A 16 -33.91 -48.77 -36.56
C GLY A 16 -33.33 -48.20 -35.26
N PRO A 17 -32.07 -47.75 -35.24
CA PRO A 17 -31.40 -47.30 -34.02
C PRO A 17 -31.98 -45.99 -33.43
N PHE A 18 -33.02 -45.42 -34.03
CA PHE A 18 -33.61 -44.15 -33.62
C PHE A 18 -35.13 -44.23 -33.53
N ASN A 19 -35.62 -44.19 -32.30
CA ASN A 19 -37.05 -44.20 -31.97
C ASN A 19 -37.48 -42.74 -31.68
N PHE A 20 -37.90 -42.01 -32.71
CA PHE A 20 -38.35 -40.63 -32.54
C PHE A 20 -39.86 -40.58 -32.32
N GLN A 21 -40.28 -40.24 -31.09
CA GLN A 21 -41.65 -39.84 -30.80
C GLN A 21 -41.78 -38.32 -30.92
N THR A 22 -42.55 -37.85 -31.89
CA THR A 22 -42.77 -36.42 -32.12
C THR A 22 -43.66 -35.86 -30.99
N GLN A 23 -43.08 -35.15 -30.02
CA GLN A 23 -43.84 -34.35 -29.06
C GLN A 23 -44.17 -32.98 -29.66
N VAL A 24 -45.46 -32.66 -29.77
CA VAL A 24 -45.94 -31.33 -30.16
C VAL A 24 -45.99 -30.46 -28.90
N ILE A 25 -45.08 -29.49 -28.79
CA ILE A 25 -45.06 -28.54 -27.67
C ILE A 25 -46.08 -27.42 -27.95
N SER A 26 -47.14 -27.38 -27.15
CA SER A 26 -48.15 -26.31 -27.14
C SER A 26 -47.56 -25.02 -26.56
N THR A 27 -47.62 -23.92 -27.32
CA THR A 27 -47.14 -22.60 -26.89
C THR A 27 -48.20 -21.87 -26.05
N SER A 28 -48.04 -21.87 -24.73
CA SER A 28 -48.70 -20.90 -23.84
C SER A 28 -47.99 -19.52 -23.94
N PRO A 29 -48.66 -18.39 -23.66
CA PRO A 29 -48.17 -17.07 -24.05
C PRO A 29 -46.97 -16.62 -23.19
N VAL A 30 -45.86 -16.30 -23.87
CA VAL A 30 -44.60 -15.86 -23.27
C VAL A 30 -44.65 -14.35 -22.97
N LYS A 31 -44.46 -13.97 -21.71
CA LYS A 31 -44.22 -12.57 -21.31
C LYS A 31 -42.98 -12.03 -22.03
N SER A 32 -43.11 -10.85 -22.64
CA SER A 32 -42.07 -10.18 -23.44
C SER A 32 -40.94 -9.60 -22.58
N ASN A 33 -39.99 -10.45 -22.15
CA ASN A 33 -38.68 -9.98 -21.69
C ASN A 33 -37.77 -9.71 -22.90
N ILE A 34 -38.08 -8.65 -23.64
CA ILE A 34 -37.26 -8.13 -24.74
C ILE A 34 -36.02 -7.43 -24.13
N GLY A 35 -34.95 -8.19 -23.88
CA GLY A 35 -33.70 -7.61 -23.36
C GLY A 35 -32.78 -8.54 -22.58
N GLN A 36 -33.27 -9.69 -22.11
CA GLN A 36 -32.46 -10.67 -21.36
C GLN A 36 -32.09 -11.94 -22.15
N ARG A 37 -32.04 -11.87 -23.48
CA ARG A 37 -31.42 -12.94 -24.26
C ARG A 37 -29.91 -12.73 -24.30
N ARG A 38 -29.21 -13.26 -23.28
CA ARG A 38 -27.84 -13.76 -23.48
C ARG A 38 -27.90 -14.69 -24.68
N GLY A 39 -27.36 -14.24 -25.81
CA GLY A 39 -27.24 -15.09 -27.00
C GLY A 39 -26.48 -16.34 -26.60
N HIS A 40 -27.16 -17.50 -26.62
CA HIS A 40 -26.46 -18.76 -26.64
C HIS A 40 -25.53 -18.72 -27.85
N ARG A 41 -24.22 -18.75 -27.59
CA ARG A 41 -23.18 -18.81 -28.62
C ARG A 41 -23.35 -20.15 -29.34
N TYR A 42 -24.15 -20.18 -30.38
CA TYR A 42 -24.17 -21.25 -31.36
C TYR A 42 -22.90 -21.15 -32.22
N LYS A 43 -21.73 -21.34 -31.60
CA LYS A 43 -20.43 -21.41 -32.29
C LYS A 43 -20.23 -22.71 -33.07
N HIS A 44 -21.16 -23.66 -32.93
CA HIS A 44 -21.07 -25.00 -33.49
C HIS A 44 -22.30 -25.40 -34.32
N SER A 45 -23.28 -24.51 -34.54
CA SER A 45 -24.37 -24.84 -35.46
C SER A 45 -23.94 -24.56 -36.89
N SER A 46 -24.13 -25.55 -37.76
CA SER A 46 -23.84 -25.51 -39.19
C SER A 46 -24.61 -24.42 -39.96
N ILE A 47 -25.62 -23.81 -39.34
CA ILE A 47 -26.41 -22.71 -39.90
C ILE A 47 -25.84 -21.34 -39.51
N SER A 48 -25.05 -21.24 -38.42
CA SER A 48 -24.42 -19.97 -38.00
C SER A 48 -23.18 -19.61 -38.81
N THR A 49 -22.51 -20.60 -39.42
CA THR A 49 -21.32 -20.42 -40.26
C THR A 49 -21.63 -19.78 -41.61
N GLN A 50 -22.87 -19.92 -42.12
CA GLN A 50 -23.26 -19.41 -43.44
C GLN A 50 -23.78 -17.96 -43.41
N HIS A 51 -24.15 -17.43 -42.23
CA HIS A 51 -24.59 -16.04 -42.03
C HIS A 51 -23.57 -15.17 -41.26
N GLN A 52 -22.35 -15.65 -41.04
CA GLN A 52 -21.27 -14.89 -40.41
C GLN A 52 -20.66 -13.89 -41.39
N ILE A 53 -21.42 -12.84 -41.73
CA ILE A 53 -20.96 -11.67 -42.50
C ILE A 53 -19.94 -10.85 -41.69
N PHE A 54 -19.90 -11.02 -40.37
CA PHE A 54 -18.85 -10.47 -39.52
C PHE A 54 -17.65 -11.41 -39.48
N GLN A 55 -16.61 -11.05 -40.24
CA GLN A 55 -15.27 -11.56 -40.04
C GLN A 55 -14.89 -11.35 -38.57
N GLU A 56 -14.57 -12.43 -37.85
CA GLU A 56 -14.03 -12.27 -36.50
C GLU A 56 -12.75 -11.43 -36.63
N PRO A 57 -12.60 -10.35 -35.85
CA PRO A 57 -11.40 -9.54 -35.91
C PRO A 57 -10.19 -10.46 -35.71
N PRO A 58 -9.13 -10.30 -36.51
CA PRO A 58 -7.97 -11.19 -36.48
C PRO A 58 -7.52 -11.37 -35.03
N GLN A 59 -7.27 -12.63 -34.63
CA GLN A 59 -6.89 -12.94 -33.26
C GLN A 59 -5.72 -12.06 -32.86
N ARG A 60 -5.96 -11.14 -31.91
CA ARG A 60 -4.89 -10.28 -31.42
C ARG A 60 -3.80 -11.19 -30.86
N PRO A 61 -2.52 -10.92 -31.18
CA PRO A 61 -1.42 -11.66 -30.59
C PRO A 61 -1.58 -11.66 -29.07
N PRO A 62 -1.25 -12.78 -28.40
CA PRO A 62 -1.41 -12.89 -26.96
C PRO A 62 -0.71 -11.71 -26.29
N PRO A 63 -1.35 -11.06 -25.31
CA PRO A 63 -0.74 -9.93 -24.62
C PRO A 63 0.67 -10.28 -24.14
N VAL A 64 1.63 -9.38 -24.37
CA VAL A 64 3.04 -9.54 -23.96
C VAL A 64 3.15 -9.75 -22.43
N LEU A 65 2.15 -9.30 -21.67
CA LEU A 65 2.03 -9.47 -20.23
C LEU A 65 0.87 -10.39 -19.85
N PRO A 66 1.01 -11.19 -18.78
CA PRO A 66 -0.08 -12.01 -18.28
C PRO A 66 -1.26 -11.13 -17.85
N ALA A 67 -2.49 -11.58 -18.14
CA ALA A 67 -3.70 -10.84 -17.79
C ALA A 67 -3.81 -10.58 -16.27
N SER A 68 -3.52 -11.60 -15.47
CA SER A 68 -3.38 -11.50 -14.02
C SER A 68 -2.44 -12.57 -13.50
N LEU A 69 -1.82 -12.31 -12.35
CA LEU A 69 -1.03 -13.28 -11.61
C LEU A 69 -1.86 -13.80 -10.42
N PRO A 70 -1.65 -15.07 -10.00
CA PRO A 70 -2.35 -15.64 -8.85
C PRO A 70 -1.97 -14.88 -7.57
N VAL A 71 -2.98 -14.48 -6.79
CA VAL A 71 -2.80 -13.87 -5.47
C VAL A 71 -2.70 -15.01 -4.44
N PRO A 72 -1.66 -15.02 -3.58
CA PRO A 72 -1.45 -16.12 -2.65
C PRO A 72 -2.55 -16.22 -1.61
N THR A 73 -2.91 -17.44 -1.25
CA THR A 73 -3.73 -17.71 -0.06
C THR A 73 -2.88 -17.65 1.21
N VAL A 74 -3.51 -17.46 2.38
CA VAL A 74 -2.81 -17.45 3.68
C VAL A 74 -2.03 -18.75 3.90
N ARG A 75 -2.56 -19.89 3.45
CA ARG A 75 -1.90 -21.20 3.54
C ARG A 75 -0.65 -21.27 2.68
N GLU A 76 -0.67 -20.69 1.48
CA GLU A 76 0.48 -20.61 0.59
C GLU A 76 1.54 -19.67 1.14
N ALA A 77 1.13 -18.50 1.68
CA ALA A 77 2.03 -17.56 2.34
C ALA A 77 2.78 -18.22 3.51
N TRP A 78 2.08 -19.00 4.33
CA TRP A 78 2.69 -19.75 5.42
C TRP A 78 3.71 -20.78 4.94
N LYS A 79 3.37 -21.53 3.89
CA LYS A 79 4.25 -22.56 3.31
C LYS A 79 5.49 -21.94 2.65
N SER A 80 5.34 -20.78 2.02
CA SER A 80 6.41 -20.03 1.34
C SER A 80 7.47 -19.48 2.31
N MET A 81 7.13 -19.32 3.59
CA MET A 81 7.94 -18.60 4.56
C MET A 81 9.27 -19.30 4.88
N SER A 82 10.38 -18.60 4.65
CA SER A 82 11.72 -19.04 5.04
C SER A 82 11.89 -19.09 6.57
N ARG A 83 12.94 -19.77 7.06
CA ARG A 83 13.23 -19.82 8.51
C ARG A 83 13.39 -18.42 9.11
N ASP A 84 14.12 -17.54 8.43
CA ASP A 84 14.33 -16.17 8.88
C ASP A 84 13.03 -15.37 8.91
N GLN A 85 12.19 -15.51 7.89
CA GLN A 85 10.87 -14.85 7.85
C GLN A 85 9.95 -15.35 8.97
N ARG A 86 10.00 -16.64 9.30
CA ARG A 86 9.23 -17.22 10.43
C ARG A 86 9.70 -16.67 11.76
N VAL A 87 11.01 -16.57 11.97
CA VAL A 87 11.58 -15.96 13.17
C VAL A 87 11.17 -14.50 13.28
N ARG A 88 11.24 -13.74 12.18
CA ARG A 88 10.76 -12.35 12.11
C ARG A 88 9.27 -12.23 12.44
N LEU A 89 8.43 -13.11 11.89
CA LEU A 89 7.00 -13.15 12.19
C LEU A 89 6.75 -13.44 13.66
N TYR A 90 7.44 -14.43 14.23
CA TYR A 90 7.29 -14.78 15.64
C TYR A 90 7.63 -13.60 16.56
N TRP A 91 8.79 -12.96 16.36
CA TRP A 91 9.17 -11.79 17.14
C TRP A 91 8.21 -10.61 16.95
N SER A 92 7.71 -10.40 15.74
CA SER A 92 6.70 -9.38 15.48
C SER A 92 5.37 -9.66 16.19
N LEU A 93 4.94 -10.92 16.26
CA LEU A 93 3.73 -11.31 17.01
C LEU A 93 3.94 -11.16 18.52
N CYS A 94 5.12 -11.52 19.04
CA CYS A 94 5.47 -11.29 20.44
C CYS A 94 5.45 -9.78 20.76
N HIS A 95 6.03 -8.94 19.90
CA HIS A 95 6.03 -7.50 20.09
C HIS A 95 4.59 -6.94 20.06
N LEU A 96 3.75 -7.40 19.13
CA LEU A 96 2.35 -7.00 19.08
C LEU A 96 1.57 -7.44 20.33
N ALA A 97 1.83 -8.65 20.84
CA ALA A 97 1.21 -9.12 22.08
C ALA A 97 1.60 -8.25 23.29
N VAL A 98 2.89 -7.87 23.41
CA VAL A 98 3.36 -6.94 24.44
C VAL A 98 2.70 -5.57 24.27
N ALA A 99 2.61 -5.06 23.04
CA ALA A 99 1.96 -3.78 22.77
C ALA A 99 0.47 -3.79 23.13
N SER A 100 -0.25 -4.86 22.80
CA SER A 100 -1.65 -5.04 23.19
C SER A 100 -1.81 -5.13 24.70
N TRP A 101 -0.95 -5.89 25.38
CA TRP A 101 -0.94 -5.96 26.84
C TRP A 101 -0.74 -4.58 27.47
N LEU A 102 0.25 -3.82 27.00
CA LEU A 102 0.52 -2.46 27.44
C LEU A 102 -0.68 -1.52 27.22
N PHE A 103 -1.36 -1.66 26.09
CA PHE A 103 -2.54 -0.88 25.78
C PHE A 103 -3.63 -1.07 26.84
N PHE A 104 -3.94 -2.32 27.21
CA PHE A 104 -4.99 -2.64 28.20
C PHE A 104 -4.66 -2.23 29.64
N ILE A 105 -3.38 -2.23 30.04
CA ILE A 105 -2.98 -1.86 31.42
C ILE A 105 -2.69 -0.36 31.58
N SER A 106 -2.75 0.42 30.50
CA SER A 106 -2.27 1.82 30.51
C SER A 106 -3.22 2.84 31.15
N GLU A 107 -4.39 2.43 31.63
CA GLU A 107 -5.48 3.33 32.08
C GLU A 107 -5.15 4.20 33.31
N GLY A 108 -4.07 3.92 34.06
CA GLY A 108 -3.72 4.65 35.28
C GLY A 108 -2.55 5.65 35.21
N SER A 109 -1.93 5.87 34.06
CA SER A 109 -0.94 6.95 33.85
C SER A 109 -1.05 7.53 32.44
N LEU A 110 -1.00 8.86 32.32
CA LEU A 110 -1.11 9.54 31.04
C LEU A 110 0.11 9.28 30.16
N ALA A 111 1.31 9.26 30.75
CA ALA A 111 2.51 8.91 30.02
C ALA A 111 2.53 7.43 29.61
N MET A 112 1.99 6.53 30.44
CA MET A 112 1.82 5.11 30.12
C MET A 112 0.83 4.88 28.97
N MET A 113 -0.30 5.60 28.98
CA MET A 113 -1.28 5.59 27.89
C MET A 113 -0.68 6.14 26.60
N ALA A 114 0.12 7.20 26.67
CA ALA A 114 0.82 7.73 25.52
C ALA A 114 1.87 6.74 24.98
N LEU A 115 2.63 6.09 25.88
CA LEU A 115 3.62 5.09 25.51
C LEU A 115 2.96 3.88 24.85
N SER A 116 1.81 3.40 25.35
CA SER A 116 1.15 2.22 24.81
C SER A 116 0.73 2.42 23.35
N HIS A 117 0.20 3.59 22.99
CA HIS A 117 -0.12 3.94 21.61
C HIS A 117 1.13 3.99 20.71
N LEU A 118 2.24 4.55 21.22
CA LEU A 118 3.50 4.62 20.47
C LEU A 118 4.10 3.22 20.23
N VAL A 119 4.12 2.37 21.27
CA VAL A 119 4.58 0.96 21.16
C VAL A 119 3.67 0.16 20.22
N PHE A 120 2.36 0.39 20.25
CA PHE A 120 1.41 -0.26 19.34
C PHE A 120 1.66 0.14 17.88
N PHE A 121 1.96 1.41 17.61
CA PHE A 121 2.39 1.84 16.28
C PHE A 121 3.68 1.14 15.83
N ASP A 122 4.68 1.05 16.72
CA ASP A 122 5.94 0.36 16.43
C ASP A 122 5.74 -1.13 16.13
N ALA A 123 4.95 -1.84 16.94
CA ALA A 123 4.64 -3.24 16.73
C ALA A 123 3.80 -3.48 15.46
N GLY A 124 2.81 -2.62 15.20
CA GLY A 124 1.98 -2.69 14.00
C GLY A 124 2.79 -2.43 12.72
N SER A 125 3.70 -1.45 12.73
CA SER A 125 4.57 -1.15 11.59
C SER A 125 5.56 -2.30 11.33
N ALA A 126 6.08 -2.94 12.38
CA ALA A 126 6.87 -4.16 12.28
C ALA A 126 6.07 -5.31 11.65
N ALA A 127 4.82 -5.51 12.05
CA ALA A 127 3.94 -6.53 11.47
C ALA A 127 3.68 -6.31 9.98
N VAL A 128 3.42 -5.06 9.57
CA VAL A 128 3.29 -4.70 8.14
C VAL A 128 4.59 -5.00 7.38
N CYS A 129 5.76 -4.69 7.95
CA CYS A 129 7.05 -4.99 7.32
C CYS A 129 7.23 -6.50 7.08
N VAL A 130 6.88 -7.35 8.06
CA VAL A 130 6.94 -8.81 7.90
C VAL A 130 5.93 -9.29 6.87
N ALA A 131 4.70 -8.77 6.91
CA ALA A 131 3.67 -9.15 5.94
C ALA A 131 4.13 -8.88 4.51
N VAL A 132 4.67 -7.69 4.25
CA VAL A 132 5.24 -7.33 2.95
C VAL A 132 6.43 -8.21 2.58
N ASP A 133 7.30 -8.53 3.54
CA ASP A 133 8.44 -9.40 3.31
C ASP A 133 8.02 -10.81 2.87
N VAL A 134 6.99 -11.38 3.52
CA VAL A 134 6.43 -12.69 3.18
C VAL A 134 5.69 -12.64 1.83
N LEU A 135 4.89 -11.60 1.59
CA LEU A 135 4.17 -11.43 0.32
C LEU A 135 5.12 -11.19 -0.85
N GLY A 136 6.29 -10.61 -0.59
CA GLY A 136 7.38 -10.42 -1.55
C GLY A 136 7.97 -11.73 -2.11
N ASN A 137 7.67 -12.89 -1.51
CA ASN A 137 8.07 -14.19 -2.05
C ASN A 137 7.28 -14.58 -3.31
N PHE A 138 6.15 -13.93 -3.58
CA PHE A 138 5.28 -14.25 -4.71
C PHE A 138 5.51 -13.29 -5.87
N GLU A 139 5.52 -13.82 -7.10
CA GLU A 139 5.75 -13.01 -8.31
C GLU A 139 4.77 -11.84 -8.43
N VAL A 140 3.50 -12.03 -8.05
CA VAL A 140 2.45 -10.99 -8.11
C VAL A 140 2.82 -9.72 -7.34
N TRP A 141 3.71 -9.82 -6.35
CA TRP A 141 4.16 -8.67 -5.58
C TRP A 141 4.95 -7.69 -6.45
N ARG A 142 5.90 -8.19 -7.25
CA ARG A 142 6.85 -7.37 -8.03
C ARG A 142 6.59 -7.35 -9.53
N ARG A 143 6.00 -8.42 -10.08
CA ARG A 143 5.85 -8.62 -11.52
C ARG A 143 4.59 -7.91 -12.02
N SER A 144 4.76 -7.13 -13.08
CA SER A 144 3.67 -6.46 -13.79
C SER A 144 2.71 -7.46 -14.44
N SER A 145 1.42 -7.14 -14.38
CA SER A 145 0.34 -7.83 -15.09
C SER A 145 -0.63 -6.81 -15.67
N VAL A 146 -1.52 -7.21 -16.58
CA VAL A 146 -2.54 -6.28 -17.13
C VAL A 146 -3.46 -5.75 -16.03
N ARG A 147 -3.83 -6.59 -15.06
CA ARG A 147 -4.63 -6.18 -13.90
C ARG A 147 -3.86 -5.29 -12.91
N HIS A 148 -2.59 -5.58 -12.68
CA HIS A 148 -1.72 -4.83 -11.76
C HIS A 148 -0.42 -4.42 -12.49
N PRO A 149 -0.41 -3.24 -13.17
CA PRO A 149 0.71 -2.83 -14.01
C PRO A 149 2.04 -2.65 -13.26
N PHE A 150 1.97 -2.33 -11.96
CA PHE A 150 3.14 -2.11 -11.10
C PHE A 150 3.26 -3.17 -9.99
N GLY A 151 2.66 -4.35 -10.18
CA GLY A 151 2.55 -5.36 -9.12
C GLY A 151 1.69 -4.90 -7.94
N LEU A 152 1.91 -5.51 -6.78
CA LEU A 152 1.19 -5.20 -5.54
C LEU A 152 2.02 -4.35 -4.56
N GLU A 153 3.21 -3.88 -4.93
CA GLU A 153 4.08 -3.09 -4.03
C GLU A 153 3.40 -1.77 -3.56
N ARG A 154 2.42 -1.24 -4.31
CA ARG A 154 1.60 -0.10 -3.86
C ARG A 154 0.79 -0.39 -2.58
N ALA A 155 0.47 -1.65 -2.29
CA ALA A 155 -0.23 -2.02 -1.06
C ALA A 155 0.62 -1.75 0.19
N GLU A 156 1.96 -1.81 0.10
CA GLU A 156 2.87 -1.42 1.20
C GLU A 156 2.72 0.07 1.54
N VAL A 157 2.62 0.92 0.51
CA VAL A 157 2.43 2.37 0.69
C VAL A 157 1.08 2.65 1.36
N LEU A 158 0.02 1.95 0.94
CA LEU A 158 -1.31 2.07 1.52
C LEU A 158 -1.37 1.60 2.98
N ALA A 159 -0.76 0.45 3.29
CA ALA A 159 -0.69 -0.05 4.66
C ALA A 159 0.09 0.92 5.55
N GLY A 160 1.20 1.47 5.06
CA GLY A 160 1.94 2.50 5.77
C GLY A 160 1.12 3.77 5.97
N PHE A 161 0.34 4.22 4.97
CA PHE A 161 -0.57 5.36 5.10
C PHE A 161 -1.61 5.10 6.19
N ALA A 162 -2.22 3.92 6.23
CA ALA A 162 -3.16 3.56 7.30
C ALA A 162 -2.51 3.61 8.70
N MET A 163 -1.27 3.13 8.84
CA MET A 163 -0.51 3.25 10.10
C MET A 163 -0.25 4.71 10.48
N SER A 164 0.05 5.59 9.52
CA SER A 164 0.25 7.01 9.80
C SER A 164 -1.02 7.71 10.29
N ILE A 165 -2.19 7.30 9.78
CA ILE A 165 -3.49 7.78 10.25
C ILE A 165 -3.77 7.29 11.68
N PHE A 166 -3.49 6.02 11.97
CA PHE A 166 -3.56 5.51 13.34
C PHE A 166 -2.69 6.33 14.30
N LEU A 167 -1.46 6.66 13.90
CA LEU A 167 -0.56 7.48 14.71
C LEU A 167 -1.08 8.90 14.95
N LEU A 168 -1.68 9.52 13.93
CA LEU A 168 -2.31 10.83 14.03
C LEU A 168 -3.49 10.83 14.99
N PHE A 169 -4.38 9.84 14.88
CA PHE A 169 -5.52 9.69 15.78
C PHE A 169 -5.06 9.40 17.20
N GLY A 170 -4.04 8.57 17.40
CA GLY A 170 -3.44 8.35 18.72
C GLY A 170 -2.87 9.64 19.32
N GLY A 171 -2.20 10.48 18.52
CA GLY A 171 -1.74 11.80 18.97
C GLY A 171 -2.89 12.73 19.35
N PHE A 172 -3.96 12.77 18.55
CA PHE A 172 -5.14 13.60 18.82
C PHE A 172 -5.90 13.13 20.07
N ASP A 173 -6.09 11.82 20.22
CA ASP A 173 -6.73 11.22 21.39
C ASP A 173 -6.02 11.64 22.68
N LEU A 174 -4.69 11.51 22.71
CA LEU A 174 -3.86 11.92 23.85
C LEU A 174 -3.96 13.43 24.13
N VAL A 175 -3.88 14.28 23.09
CA VAL A 175 -4.05 15.73 23.27
C VAL A 175 -5.43 16.06 23.85
N SER A 176 -6.48 15.38 23.38
CA SER A 176 -7.85 15.59 23.88
C SER A 176 -8.01 15.19 25.34
N HIS A 177 -7.43 14.04 25.75
CA HIS A 177 -7.42 13.57 27.13
C HIS A 177 -6.68 14.53 28.05
N ASN A 178 -5.51 15.04 27.61
CA ASN A 178 -4.75 16.04 28.38
C ASN A 178 -5.52 17.35 28.55
N LEU A 179 -6.18 17.84 27.48
CA LEU A 179 -6.96 19.06 27.54
C LEU A 179 -8.18 18.91 28.46
N LYS A 180 -8.87 17.76 28.41
CA LYS A 180 -9.99 17.45 29.31
C LYS A 180 -9.57 17.51 30.77
N HIS A 181 -8.50 16.82 31.16
CA HIS A 181 -8.00 16.87 32.54
C HIS A 181 -7.58 18.27 32.99
N TRP A 182 -6.99 19.06 32.08
CA TRP A 182 -6.62 20.45 32.38
C TRP A 182 -7.85 21.35 32.60
N LEU A 183 -8.90 21.18 31.80
CA LEU A 183 -10.16 21.91 31.93
C LEU A 183 -10.91 21.51 33.21
N GLU A 184 -10.99 20.22 33.51
CA GLU A 184 -11.60 19.69 34.74
C GLU A 184 -10.88 20.25 35.99
N THR A 185 -9.54 20.32 35.97
CA THR A 185 -8.75 20.89 37.08
C THR A 185 -9.04 22.38 37.32
N LYS A 186 -9.42 23.14 36.27
CA LYS A 186 -9.72 24.58 36.37
C LYS A 186 -11.19 24.90 36.63
N GLY A 187 -12.09 24.00 36.26
CA GLY A 187 -13.54 24.23 36.29
C GLY A 187 -14.17 24.17 37.68
N GLY A 188 -13.46 23.72 38.72
CA GLY A 188 -13.97 23.65 40.09
C GLY A 188 -15.15 22.67 40.29
N HIS A 189 -15.45 21.85 39.29
CA HIS A 189 -16.47 20.82 39.37
C HIS A 189 -15.84 19.49 39.78
N GLU A 190 -16.30 18.94 40.91
CA GLU A 190 -16.08 17.55 41.29
C GLU A 190 -16.61 16.62 40.18
N PRO A 191 -15.79 15.68 39.66
CA PRO A 191 -16.23 14.77 38.61
C PRO A 191 -17.36 13.85 39.13
N HIS A 192 -18.55 13.92 38.51
CA HIS A 192 -19.71 13.09 38.89
C HIS A 192 -19.55 11.59 38.60
N HIS A 193 -18.43 11.18 38.02
CA HIS A 193 -17.96 9.80 37.98
C HIS A 193 -16.55 9.77 38.58
N GLU A 194 -16.44 9.30 39.82
CA GLU A 194 -15.15 8.87 40.38
C GLU A 194 -14.67 7.66 39.56
N HIS A 195 -13.95 7.93 38.47
CA HIS A 195 -12.90 6.99 38.08
C HIS A 195 -11.85 7.13 39.16
N ALA A 196 -11.93 6.27 40.18
CA ALA A 196 -10.82 6.05 41.08
C ALA A 196 -9.63 5.65 40.20
N HIS A 197 -8.79 6.61 39.86
CA HIS A 197 -7.48 6.36 39.31
C HIS A 197 -6.68 5.74 40.46
N GLU A 198 -6.91 4.45 40.71
CA GLU A 198 -5.98 3.62 41.45
C GLU A 198 -4.67 3.79 40.71
N ARG A 199 -3.77 4.57 41.29
CA ARG A 199 -2.47 4.86 40.69
C ARG A 199 -1.83 3.51 40.42
N VAL A 200 -1.56 3.22 39.15
CA VAL A 200 -0.77 2.07 38.74
C VAL A 200 0.45 2.04 39.64
N SER A 201 0.69 0.89 40.25
CA SER A 201 1.81 0.74 41.18
C SER A 201 3.09 1.15 40.45
N ALA A 202 4.01 1.85 41.11
CA ALA A 202 5.28 2.24 40.49
C ALA A 202 5.98 1.02 39.85
N GLY A 203 5.84 -0.17 40.45
CA GLY A 203 6.37 -1.42 39.90
C GLY A 203 5.69 -1.92 38.61
N GLU A 204 4.42 -1.60 38.38
CA GLU A 204 3.71 -1.94 37.13
C GLU A 204 4.15 -1.03 35.99
N VAL A 205 4.34 0.27 36.26
CA VAL A 205 4.93 1.23 35.30
C VAL A 205 6.33 0.78 34.90
N ASP A 206 7.14 0.35 35.88
CA ASP A 206 8.51 -0.13 35.64
C ASP A 206 8.55 -1.39 34.78
N TRP A 207 7.70 -2.36 35.10
CA TRP A 207 7.61 -3.60 34.33
C TRP A 207 7.15 -3.36 32.90
N ALA A 208 6.20 -2.45 32.74
CA ALA A 208 5.66 -2.07 31.45
C ALA A 208 6.69 -1.31 30.58
N ALA A 209 7.42 -0.37 31.16
CA ALA A 209 8.50 0.35 30.46
C ALA A 209 9.67 -0.58 30.10
N PHE A 210 10.05 -1.50 31.00
CA PHE A 210 11.05 -2.52 30.71
C PHE A 210 10.62 -3.47 29.58
N ALA A 211 9.36 -3.91 29.58
CA ALA A 211 8.79 -4.75 28.52
C ALA A 211 8.76 -4.00 27.18
N ALA A 212 8.41 -2.72 27.17
CA ALA A 212 8.43 -1.87 25.97
C ALA A 212 9.84 -1.75 25.38
N ILE A 213 10.86 -1.47 26.21
CA ILE A 213 12.26 -1.38 25.76
C ILE A 213 12.72 -2.72 25.20
N THR A 214 12.51 -3.80 25.96
CA THR A 214 12.99 -5.13 25.59
C THR A 214 12.35 -5.63 24.31
N SER A 215 11.02 -5.52 24.20
CA SER A 215 10.29 -5.91 22.98
C SER A 215 10.67 -5.05 21.77
N THR A 216 10.80 -3.74 21.93
CA THR A 216 11.22 -2.83 20.84
C THR A 216 12.65 -3.10 20.40
N ALA A 217 13.58 -3.33 21.33
CA ALA A 217 14.97 -3.65 21.02
C ALA A 217 15.09 -4.99 20.30
N ILE A 218 14.47 -6.05 20.83
CA ILE A 218 14.47 -7.37 20.18
C ILE A 218 13.82 -7.30 18.80
N SER A 219 12.72 -6.56 18.67
CA SER A 219 12.06 -6.31 17.38
C SER A 219 13.01 -5.60 16.41
N ALA A 220 13.68 -4.51 16.84
CA ALA A 220 14.61 -3.76 16.00
C ALA A 220 15.79 -4.63 15.49
N TYR A 221 16.43 -5.38 16.39
CA TYR A 221 17.56 -6.26 16.04
C TYR A 221 17.11 -7.51 15.27
N GLY A 222 16.03 -8.16 15.70
CA GLY A 222 15.51 -9.41 15.14
C GLY A 222 14.89 -9.23 13.75
N LEU A 223 14.23 -8.11 13.48
CA LEU A 223 13.64 -7.83 12.17
C LEU A 223 14.64 -7.29 11.15
N LYS A 224 15.84 -6.87 11.57
CA LYS A 224 16.83 -6.15 10.73
C LYS A 224 16.15 -5.03 9.91
N ASN A 225 15.16 -4.38 10.51
CA ASN A 225 14.16 -3.58 9.80
C ASN A 225 14.69 -2.19 9.37
N HIS A 226 15.91 -1.85 9.79
CA HIS A 226 16.55 -0.56 9.54
C HIS A 226 16.56 -0.18 8.06
N ALA A 227 16.78 -1.12 7.15
CA ALA A 227 16.83 -0.82 5.71
C ALA A 227 15.45 -0.58 5.07
N ARG A 228 14.39 -1.23 5.58
CA ARG A 228 13.03 -1.14 5.03
C ARG A 228 12.30 0.10 5.58
N ILE A 229 12.42 0.34 6.89
CA ILE A 229 11.87 1.54 7.53
C ILE A 229 12.63 2.79 7.09
N ALA A 230 13.97 2.73 6.92
CA ALA A 230 14.70 3.83 6.29
C ALA A 230 14.19 4.12 4.86
N ARG A 231 13.79 3.10 4.10
CA ARG A 231 13.20 3.28 2.75
C ARG A 231 11.84 3.99 2.79
N ILE A 232 11.02 3.70 3.80
CA ILE A 232 9.76 4.41 4.08
C ILE A 232 10.06 5.89 4.44
N MET A 233 11.10 6.11 5.25
CA MET A 233 11.52 7.43 5.73
C MET A 233 12.24 8.29 4.68
N ARG A 234 12.74 7.71 3.59
CA ARG A 234 13.45 8.42 2.49
C ARG A 234 12.59 9.46 1.77
N VAL A 235 11.27 9.29 1.81
CA VAL A 235 10.30 10.21 1.18
C VAL A 235 10.03 11.43 2.06
N SER A 236 10.60 11.48 3.28
CA SER A 236 10.49 12.59 4.21
C SER A 236 11.83 13.32 4.38
N TRP A 237 11.79 14.55 4.92
CA TRP A 237 12.99 15.30 5.34
C TRP A 237 13.91 14.50 6.29
N LEU A 238 13.35 13.48 6.95
CA LEU A 238 14.04 12.52 7.83
C LEU A 238 15.14 11.73 7.10
N ALA A 239 15.17 11.72 5.76
CA ALA A 239 16.28 11.20 4.97
C ALA A 239 17.63 11.88 5.27
N LYS A 240 17.62 13.09 5.86
CA LYS A 240 18.81 13.82 6.30
C LYS A 240 19.33 13.37 7.67
N LEU A 241 18.60 12.52 8.40
CA LEU A 241 19.04 12.04 9.70
C LEU A 241 20.18 11.01 9.56
N PRO A 242 21.14 11.00 10.50
CA PRO A 242 22.17 9.96 10.56
C PRO A 242 21.56 8.56 10.56
N THR A 243 22.25 7.60 9.94
CA THR A 243 21.81 6.20 9.83
C THR A 243 21.54 5.52 11.18
N HIS A 244 22.13 6.05 12.26
CA HIS A 244 21.86 5.62 13.64
C HIS A 244 20.42 5.90 14.10
N PHE A 245 19.73 6.88 13.50
CA PHE A 245 18.30 7.19 13.72
C PHE A 245 17.39 6.65 12.61
N SER A 246 17.83 5.61 11.90
CA SER A 246 17.13 5.04 10.73
C SER A 246 15.68 4.62 11.00
N ASN A 247 15.32 4.34 12.26
CA ASN A 247 13.94 4.28 12.70
C ASN A 247 13.71 5.24 13.89
N ILE A 248 13.17 6.42 13.59
CA ILE A 248 12.88 7.46 14.59
C ILE A 248 11.84 7.00 15.62
N PHE A 249 10.91 6.13 15.25
CA PHE A 249 9.86 5.66 16.15
C PHE A 249 10.40 4.68 17.18
N HIS A 250 11.26 3.73 16.78
CA HIS A 250 11.98 2.88 17.74
C HIS A 250 12.84 3.71 18.71
N PHE A 251 13.51 4.74 18.21
CA PHE A 251 14.26 5.66 19.07
C PHE A 251 13.33 6.36 20.06
N LEU A 252 12.20 6.88 19.59
CA LEU A 252 11.21 7.58 20.41
C LEU A 252 10.65 6.67 21.51
N THR A 253 10.29 5.43 21.15
CA THR A 253 9.78 4.41 22.06
C THR A 253 10.79 4.07 23.14
N VAL A 254 12.04 3.77 22.76
CA VAL A 254 13.10 3.43 23.73
C VAL A 254 13.44 4.64 24.61
N PHE A 255 13.50 5.84 24.03
CA PHE A 255 13.78 7.08 24.76
C PHE A 255 12.73 7.37 25.83
N PHE A 256 11.45 7.40 25.46
CA PHE A 256 10.38 7.69 26.42
C PHE A 256 10.15 6.55 27.42
N SER A 257 10.32 5.29 27.02
CA SER A 257 10.29 4.18 27.98
C SER A 257 11.43 4.26 29.00
N SER A 258 12.63 4.66 28.56
CA SER A 258 13.76 4.86 29.47
C SER A 258 13.52 6.02 30.44
N LEU A 259 12.90 7.10 29.96
CA LEU A 259 12.53 8.23 30.82
C LEU A 259 11.42 7.82 31.81
N LEU A 260 10.50 6.94 31.41
CA LEU A 260 9.49 6.35 32.29
C LEU A 260 10.08 5.51 33.42
N LEU A 261 11.14 4.73 33.16
CA LEU A 261 11.87 3.99 34.20
C LEU A 261 12.58 4.89 35.22
N LEU A 262 12.81 6.16 34.89
CA LEU A 262 13.44 7.12 35.80
C LEU A 262 12.42 7.87 36.66
N LEU A 263 11.12 7.82 36.34
CA LEU A 263 10.07 8.52 37.11
C LEU A 263 9.97 8.08 38.56
N PRO A 264 10.01 6.78 38.90
CA PRO A 264 9.87 6.33 40.30
C PRO A 264 10.99 6.84 41.23
N LEU A 265 12.13 7.27 40.66
CA LEU A 265 13.25 7.82 41.43
C LEU A 265 13.03 9.28 41.84
N LEU A 266 11.95 9.91 41.39
CA LEU A 266 11.64 11.32 41.63
C LEU A 266 10.59 11.52 42.73
N SER A 267 10.53 12.73 43.29
CA SER A 267 9.52 13.10 44.29
C SER A 267 8.09 13.02 43.72
N ILE A 268 7.09 12.77 44.56
CA ILE A 268 5.67 12.64 44.17
C ILE A 268 5.15 13.86 43.39
N LYS A 269 5.56 15.07 43.77
CA LYS A 269 5.18 16.30 43.05
C LYS A 269 5.85 16.40 41.68
N SER A 270 7.11 16.01 41.59
CA SER A 270 7.85 15.95 40.33
C SER A 270 7.27 14.91 39.38
N TYR A 271 6.82 13.76 39.90
CA TYR A 271 6.20 12.67 39.14
C TYR A 271 4.98 13.14 38.34
N ILE A 272 4.00 13.81 38.98
CA ILE A 272 2.75 14.23 38.31
C ILE A 272 3.02 15.25 37.20
N TRP A 273 3.92 16.21 37.45
CA TRP A 273 4.27 17.20 36.45
C TRP A 273 5.01 16.54 35.28
N LEU A 274 5.92 15.60 35.57
CA LEU A 274 6.73 14.95 34.55
C LEU A 274 5.95 13.91 33.73
N ASP A 275 4.99 13.20 34.33
CA ASP A 275 4.05 12.32 33.61
C ASP A 275 3.23 13.11 32.56
N ARG A 276 2.72 14.29 32.93
CA ARG A 276 1.99 15.18 32.01
C ARG A 276 2.88 15.74 30.90
N THR A 277 4.10 16.18 31.22
CA THR A 277 5.02 16.70 30.20
C THR A 277 5.49 15.61 29.25
N LEU A 278 5.73 14.40 29.76
CA LEU A 278 6.02 13.22 28.95
C LEU A 278 4.86 12.88 28.01
N CYS A 279 3.65 12.80 28.54
CA CYS A 279 2.46 12.52 27.74
C CYS A 279 2.31 13.56 26.62
N ALA A 280 2.43 14.85 26.94
CA ALA A 280 2.37 15.92 25.95
C ALA A 280 3.49 15.83 24.90
N ALA A 281 4.71 15.49 25.31
CA ALA A 281 5.85 15.32 24.40
C ALA A 281 5.66 14.12 23.45
N ILE A 282 5.16 12.99 23.97
CA ILE A 282 4.83 11.81 23.16
C ILE A 282 3.72 12.15 22.17
N ALA A 283 2.62 12.76 22.63
CA ALA A 283 1.48 13.12 21.79
C ALA A 283 1.87 14.11 20.68
N ALA A 284 2.65 15.14 21.00
CA ALA A 284 3.18 16.08 20.01
C ALA A 284 4.08 15.39 18.99
N SER A 285 4.95 14.48 19.44
CA SER A 285 5.82 13.70 18.56
C SER A 285 5.02 12.80 17.61
N MET A 286 4.03 12.05 18.14
CA MET A 286 3.14 11.21 17.36
C MET A 286 2.36 12.02 16.31
N PHE A 287 1.81 13.17 16.71
CA PHE A 287 1.08 14.05 15.80
C PHE A 287 1.98 14.61 14.69
N LEU A 288 3.13 15.19 15.04
CA LEU A 288 4.05 15.80 14.08
C LEU A 288 4.63 14.77 13.10
N PHE A 289 5.15 13.65 13.60
CA PHE A 289 5.72 12.61 12.74
C PHE A 289 4.62 11.86 11.96
N GLY A 290 3.46 11.63 12.57
CA GLY A 290 2.29 11.06 11.91
C GLY A 290 1.81 11.93 10.75
N ALA A 291 1.69 13.25 10.94
CA ALA A 291 1.32 14.18 9.88
C ALA A 291 2.31 14.16 8.72
N LYS A 292 3.61 14.17 9.03
CA LYS A 292 4.67 14.13 8.01
C LYS A 292 4.65 12.82 7.22
N LEU A 293 4.51 11.69 7.90
CA LEU A 293 4.44 10.37 7.27
C LEU A 293 3.18 10.25 6.41
N ALA A 294 2.02 10.69 6.92
CA ALA A 294 0.75 10.69 6.22
C ALA A 294 0.82 11.54 4.95
N MET A 295 1.37 12.76 5.01
CA MET A 295 1.55 13.60 3.83
C MET A 295 2.49 12.95 2.81
N ALA A 296 3.64 12.41 3.24
CA ALA A 296 4.59 11.78 2.32
C ALA A 296 3.97 10.57 1.59
N GLN A 297 3.23 9.73 2.30
CA GLN A 297 2.57 8.57 1.71
C GLN A 297 1.34 8.96 0.87
N ALA A 298 0.55 9.92 1.31
CA ALA A 298 -0.57 10.45 0.55
C ALA A 298 -0.11 11.03 -0.79
N MET A 299 0.98 11.82 -0.80
CA MET A 299 1.52 12.38 -2.04
C MET A 299 2.00 11.29 -3.01
N MET A 300 2.58 10.19 -2.52
CA MET A 300 2.91 9.03 -3.35
C MET A 300 1.66 8.36 -3.92
N LEU A 301 0.61 8.19 -3.10
CA LEU A 301 -0.68 7.65 -3.54
C LEU A 301 -1.38 8.56 -4.56
N LEU A 302 -1.22 9.87 -4.42
CA LEU A 302 -1.70 10.89 -5.37
C LEU A 302 -0.83 10.99 -6.63
N MET A 303 0.17 10.12 -6.79
CA MET A 303 1.07 10.12 -7.95
C MET A 303 1.82 11.43 -8.09
N SER A 304 2.42 11.90 -7.00
CA SER A 304 3.36 13.01 -6.98
C SER A 304 4.80 12.53 -6.73
N TYR A 305 5.78 13.39 -7.00
CA TYR A 305 7.18 13.17 -6.68
C TYR A 305 7.67 14.24 -5.69
N GLY A 306 8.02 13.80 -4.47
CA GLY A 306 8.40 14.69 -3.36
C GLY A 306 9.80 14.45 -2.79
N GLY A 307 10.70 13.78 -3.52
CA GLY A 307 12.02 13.33 -3.03
C GLY A 307 12.97 14.44 -2.53
N ILE A 308 14.25 14.11 -2.28
CA ILE A 308 15.24 15.08 -1.79
C ILE A 308 15.42 16.21 -2.83
N GLY A 309 14.96 17.42 -2.50
CA GLY A 309 14.95 18.58 -3.42
C GLY A 309 13.70 18.68 -4.30
N GLY A 310 12.77 17.72 -4.21
CA GLY A 310 11.43 17.74 -4.80
C GLY A 310 11.36 18.34 -6.21
N ASN A 311 10.57 19.42 -6.32
CA ASN A 311 10.30 20.14 -7.56
C ASN A 311 11.57 20.79 -8.16
N GLU A 312 12.57 21.15 -7.35
CA GLU A 312 13.83 21.73 -7.84
C GLU A 312 14.64 20.72 -8.66
N GLY A 313 14.70 19.47 -8.21
CA GLY A 313 15.37 18.39 -8.96
C GLY A 313 14.70 18.14 -10.31
N VAL A 314 13.37 18.04 -10.31
CA VAL A 314 12.57 17.88 -11.54
C VAL A 314 12.75 19.09 -12.45
N SER A 315 12.67 20.31 -11.91
CA SER A 315 12.82 21.56 -12.68
C SER A 315 14.21 21.70 -13.29
N SER A 316 15.26 21.30 -12.56
CA SER A 316 16.63 21.25 -13.10
C SER A 316 16.74 20.28 -14.26
N VAL A 317 16.14 19.08 -14.14
CA VAL A 317 16.17 18.08 -15.21
C VAL A 317 15.36 18.54 -16.42
N MET A 318 14.21 19.19 -16.21
CA MET A 318 13.43 19.79 -17.29
C MET A 318 14.22 20.84 -18.06
N ARG A 319 14.90 21.74 -17.35
CA ARG A 319 15.76 22.75 -17.96
C ARG A 319 16.92 22.13 -18.75
N ASP A 320 17.55 21.09 -18.20
CA ASP A 320 18.64 20.38 -18.87
C ASP A 320 18.14 19.65 -20.14
N ILE A 321 16.89 19.16 -20.15
CA ILE A 321 16.25 18.54 -21.33
C ILE A 321 15.88 19.60 -22.38
N GLU A 322 15.36 20.75 -21.98
CA GLU A 322 15.06 21.86 -22.90
C GLU A 322 16.32 22.44 -23.56
N ALA A 323 17.47 22.35 -22.88
CA ALA A 323 18.76 22.79 -23.42
C ALA A 323 19.38 21.82 -24.44
N GLU A 324 18.80 20.62 -24.64
CA GLU A 324 19.32 19.65 -25.61
C GLU A 324 19.07 20.13 -27.05
N PRO A 325 20.10 20.18 -27.93
CA PRO A 325 19.97 20.73 -29.29
C PRO A 325 18.90 20.06 -30.17
N GLY A 326 18.53 18.81 -29.85
CA GLY A 326 17.50 18.07 -30.59
C GLY A 326 16.07 18.32 -30.10
N VAL A 327 15.87 19.07 -29.01
CA VAL A 327 14.59 19.36 -28.40
C VAL A 327 14.16 20.78 -28.77
N ALA A 328 13.02 20.93 -29.43
CA ALA A 328 12.44 22.23 -29.74
C ALA A 328 11.63 22.78 -28.56
N ARG A 329 10.84 21.91 -27.90
CA ARG A 329 10.11 22.20 -26.66
C ARG A 329 9.64 20.93 -25.98
N ILE A 330 9.34 21.01 -24.69
CA ILE A 330 8.61 19.98 -23.94
C ILE A 330 7.10 20.31 -24.01
N GLU A 331 6.29 19.38 -24.48
CA GLU A 331 4.82 19.56 -24.57
C GLU A 331 4.10 19.11 -23.29
N ASP A 332 4.52 17.99 -22.72
CA ASP A 332 4.00 17.46 -21.46
C ASP A 332 5.11 16.72 -20.71
N ALA A 333 5.08 16.82 -19.39
CA ALA A 333 6.08 16.24 -18.52
C ALA A 333 5.47 15.90 -17.16
N GLN A 334 5.45 14.61 -16.85
CA GLN A 334 4.83 14.10 -15.64
C GLN A 334 5.80 13.18 -14.90
N PHE A 335 6.07 13.52 -13.65
CA PHE A 335 7.01 12.82 -12.76
C PHE A 335 6.29 12.40 -11.50
N TRP A 336 6.33 11.11 -11.18
CA TRP A 336 5.67 10.60 -9.97
C TRP A 336 6.35 9.36 -9.41
N GLN A 337 6.17 9.14 -8.11
CA GLN A 337 6.60 7.92 -7.46
C GLN A 337 5.46 6.90 -7.40
N VAL A 338 5.74 5.66 -7.81
CA VAL A 338 4.73 4.59 -7.84
C VAL A 338 4.69 3.86 -6.50
N HIS A 339 5.86 3.45 -6.02
CA HIS A 339 6.10 2.84 -4.71
C HIS A 339 7.56 3.15 -4.29
N TYR A 340 7.99 2.66 -3.14
CA TYR A 340 9.30 2.99 -2.57
C TYR A 340 10.51 2.64 -3.46
N GLY A 341 10.35 1.75 -4.44
CA GLY A 341 11.42 1.29 -5.33
C GLY A 341 11.33 1.79 -6.77
N LEU A 342 10.24 2.45 -7.17
CA LEU A 342 9.98 2.82 -8.57
C LEU A 342 9.38 4.23 -8.69
N CYS A 343 10.00 5.03 -9.55
CA CYS A 343 9.49 6.29 -10.07
C CYS A 343 9.25 6.20 -11.58
N MET A 344 8.33 7.02 -12.06
CA MET A 344 7.97 7.15 -13.46
C MET A 344 8.25 8.57 -13.92
N ALA A 345 8.79 8.70 -15.13
CA ALA A 345 8.85 9.94 -15.86
C ALA A 345 8.22 9.73 -17.25
N ASN A 346 7.16 10.47 -17.54
CA ASN A 346 6.48 10.41 -18.83
C ASN A 346 6.59 11.78 -19.47
N LEU A 347 7.22 11.82 -20.64
CA LEU A 347 7.53 13.06 -21.34
C LEU A 347 7.01 12.98 -22.76
N LYS A 348 6.44 14.10 -23.21
CA LYS A 348 6.13 14.35 -24.60
C LYS A 348 6.98 15.53 -25.06
N ILE A 349 7.89 15.28 -25.99
CA ILE A 349 8.82 16.29 -26.50
C ILE A 349 8.58 16.54 -27.98
N CYS A 350 8.71 17.79 -28.38
CA CYS A 350 8.77 18.19 -29.77
C CYS A 350 10.23 18.24 -30.22
N VAL A 351 10.59 17.51 -31.27
CA VAL A 351 11.96 17.47 -31.81
C VAL A 351 12.11 18.45 -32.98
N ALA A 352 13.33 18.96 -33.16
CA ALA A 352 13.65 19.89 -34.24
C ALA A 352 13.44 19.24 -35.64
N LYS A 353 13.01 20.05 -36.61
CA LYS A 353 12.82 19.61 -38.01
C LYS A 353 14.12 19.04 -38.57
N GLY A 354 14.02 17.91 -39.27
CA GLY A 354 15.17 17.26 -39.93
C GLY A 354 15.99 16.31 -39.05
N CYS A 355 15.57 16.02 -37.81
CA CYS A 355 16.19 14.95 -37.02
C CYS A 355 15.89 13.58 -37.65
N ASP A 356 16.93 12.77 -37.86
CA ASP A 356 16.81 11.38 -38.27
C ASP A 356 16.38 10.49 -37.09
N GLU A 357 15.79 9.32 -37.40
CA GLU A 357 15.40 8.33 -36.38
C GLU A 357 16.60 7.89 -35.51
N GLY A 358 17.82 7.90 -36.08
CA GLY A 358 19.06 7.64 -35.36
C GLY A 358 19.35 8.68 -34.27
N ALA A 359 19.27 9.98 -34.58
CA ALA A 359 19.41 11.04 -33.59
C ALA A 359 18.29 11.01 -32.55
N ILE A 360 17.03 10.74 -32.95
CA ILE A 360 15.91 10.63 -32.01
C ILE A 360 16.12 9.49 -31.01
N SER A 361 16.61 8.34 -31.48
CA SER A 361 16.96 7.20 -30.61
C SER A 361 18.08 7.53 -29.62
N LYS A 362 19.14 8.22 -30.09
CA LYS A 362 20.23 8.70 -29.23
C LYS A 362 19.73 9.72 -28.20
N LEU A 363 18.86 10.64 -28.61
CA LEU A 363 18.25 11.63 -27.74
C LEU A 363 17.41 10.96 -26.64
N ARG A 364 16.58 9.97 -27.00
CA ARG A 364 15.83 9.14 -26.03
C ARG A 364 16.75 8.54 -24.98
N SER A 365 17.83 7.88 -25.41
CA SER A 365 18.79 7.25 -24.50
C SER A 365 19.47 8.26 -23.56
N ARG A 366 19.86 9.44 -24.08
CA ARG A 366 20.48 10.52 -23.30
C ARG A 366 19.53 11.07 -22.24
N ILE A 367 18.28 11.37 -22.60
CA ILE A 367 17.26 11.87 -21.67
C ILE A 367 16.97 10.84 -20.57
N CYS A 368 16.81 9.55 -20.94
CA CYS A 368 16.63 8.48 -19.96
C CYS A 368 17.79 8.42 -18.96
N THR A 369 19.02 8.49 -19.45
CA THR A 369 20.24 8.45 -18.62
C THR A 369 20.36 9.69 -17.74
N LEU A 370 20.01 10.87 -18.25
CA LEU A 370 20.00 12.12 -17.50
C LEU A 370 19.03 12.04 -16.32
N ILE A 371 17.78 11.62 -16.56
CA ILE A 371 16.77 11.45 -15.50
C ILE A 371 17.26 10.45 -14.45
N GLN A 372 17.76 9.29 -14.87
CA GLN A 372 18.25 8.25 -13.97
C GLN A 372 19.45 8.72 -13.12
N ASN A 373 20.38 9.48 -13.70
CA ASN A 373 21.57 9.95 -12.98
C ASN A 373 21.27 11.12 -12.04
N ARG A 374 20.32 11.99 -12.41
CA ARG A 374 20.01 13.22 -11.65
C ARG A 374 18.96 13.00 -10.57
N LEU A 375 17.93 12.21 -10.87
CA LEU A 375 16.83 11.94 -9.93
C LEU A 375 16.92 10.56 -9.27
N GLY A 376 17.73 9.63 -9.81
CA GLY A 376 18.03 8.36 -9.16
C GLY A 376 19.17 8.48 -8.16
N GLU A 377 19.32 7.47 -7.29
CA GLU A 377 20.52 7.35 -6.47
C GLU A 377 21.65 6.83 -7.37
N GLY A 378 22.74 7.60 -7.49
CA GLY A 378 23.89 7.27 -8.33
C GLY A 378 24.41 5.83 -8.13
N TYR A 379 25.01 5.29 -9.19
CA TYR A 379 25.49 3.90 -9.26
C TYR A 379 26.36 3.55 -8.03
N GLY A 380 26.04 2.44 -7.33
CA GLY A 380 26.88 1.88 -6.25
C GLY A 380 26.39 2.04 -4.81
N ARG A 381 25.31 2.80 -4.52
CA ARG A 381 24.73 2.90 -3.15
C ARG A 381 23.55 1.94 -2.92
N GLY A 382 23.75 0.64 -3.13
CA GLY A 382 23.04 -0.49 -2.49
C GLY A 382 21.49 -0.61 -2.47
N THR A 383 20.70 0.40 -2.82
CA THR A 383 19.23 0.40 -2.85
C THR A 383 18.71 1.53 -3.75
N SER A 384 19.04 1.49 -5.04
CA SER A 384 18.71 2.57 -5.98
C SER A 384 17.21 2.66 -6.27
N LEU A 385 16.61 3.84 -6.03
CA LEU A 385 15.31 4.20 -6.58
C LEU A 385 15.35 4.08 -8.11
N ARG A 386 14.57 3.17 -8.67
CA ARG A 386 14.55 2.92 -10.13
C ARG A 386 13.65 3.94 -10.81
N TRP A 387 14.10 4.47 -11.94
CA TRP A 387 13.30 5.33 -12.81
C TRP A 387 12.95 4.61 -14.12
N GLU A 388 11.66 4.49 -14.39
CA GLU A 388 11.13 4.09 -15.69
C GLU A 388 10.71 5.34 -16.47
N VAL A 389 11.28 5.51 -17.67
CA VAL A 389 11.14 6.71 -18.49
C VAL A 389 10.43 6.33 -19.78
N THR A 390 9.32 7.01 -20.07
CA THR A 390 8.60 6.91 -21.34
C THR A 390 8.72 8.24 -22.07
N LEU A 391 9.24 8.20 -23.29
CA LEU A 391 9.40 9.40 -24.13
C LEU A 391 8.58 9.25 -25.42
N GLN A 392 7.58 10.12 -25.58
CA GLN A 392 6.89 10.32 -26.83
C GLN A 392 7.49 11.53 -27.56
N THR A 393 7.71 11.39 -28.86
CA THR A 393 8.31 12.43 -29.70
C THR A 393 7.32 12.87 -30.77
N SER A 394 7.08 14.17 -30.89
CA SER A 394 6.38 14.82 -32.01
C SER A 394 7.38 15.65 -32.82
N VAL A 395 7.11 15.90 -34.11
CA VAL A 395 7.91 16.81 -34.94
C VAL A 395 7.18 18.16 -35.00
N ASP A 396 7.92 19.26 -34.94
CA ASP A 396 7.29 20.59 -34.95
C ASP A 396 6.58 20.85 -36.28
N ALA A 397 5.24 20.90 -36.24
CA ALA A 397 4.37 21.04 -37.40
C ALA A 397 4.05 22.51 -37.75
N THR A 398 4.71 23.47 -37.11
CA THR A 398 4.52 24.90 -37.39
C THR A 398 4.90 25.21 -38.84
N PHE A 399 3.89 25.61 -39.61
CA PHE A 399 3.97 26.09 -40.99
C PHE A 399 4.70 27.43 -41.08
#